data_AF-A0A377DSD5-F1
#
_entry.id   AF-A0A377DSD5-F1
#
_cell.length_a   1.000
_cell.length_b   1.000
_cell.length_c   1.000
_cell.angle_alpha   90.00
_cell.angle_beta   90.00
_cell.angle_gamma   90.00
#
_symmetry.space_group_name_H-M   'P 1'
#
loop_
_entity.id
_entity.type
_entity.pdbx_description
1 polymer ?
#
loop_
_entity_poly.entity_id
_entity_poly.type
_entity_poly.pdbx_seq_one_letter_code
_entity_poly.pdbx_strand_id
1 'polypeptide(L)'
;MSATARTDVELDGDNSRFVGQFNIDTGSALSVNEQKNLGDASVINNGLLTISTERSWAMTHSISGSGDVTKLGTGILTLNNDSAAYQGTTDIVGGKLLSVPTLPLIWQVNTLISITAV
;
A
#
# COMPACT_ATOMS: atom_id res chain seq x y z
N MET A 1 7.22 15.15 3.13
CA MET A 1 8.64 14.95 3.47
C MET A 1 9.28 14.20 2.31
N SER A 2 10.50 14.56 1.87
CA SER A 2 11.14 13.96 0.69
C SER A 2 12.40 13.23 1.14
N ALA A 3 12.51 11.93 0.85
CA ALA A 3 13.75 11.16 1.02
C ALA A 3 14.59 11.33 -0.25
N THR A 4 15.22 12.50 -0.39
CA THR A 4 16.02 12.89 -1.56
C THR A 4 17.51 12.74 -1.26
N ALA A 5 18.26 12.13 -2.18
CA ALA A 5 19.60 11.51 -1.98
C ALA A 5 19.49 10.16 -1.25
N ARG A 6 20.48 9.27 -1.42
CA ARG A 6 20.55 7.89 -0.89
C ARG A 6 20.38 7.83 0.63
N THR A 7 19.16 8.05 1.10
CA THR A 7 18.78 8.22 2.51
C THR A 7 17.92 7.06 2.94
N ASP A 8 18.16 6.59 4.15
CA ASP A 8 17.25 5.68 4.85
C ASP A 8 16.50 6.51 5.89
N VAL A 9 15.18 6.62 5.73
CA VAL A 9 14.31 7.41 6.61
C VAL A 9 13.36 6.47 7.31
N GLU A 10 13.37 6.49 8.63
CA GLU A 10 12.34 5.87 9.44
C GLU A 10 11.32 6.94 9.86
N LEU A 11 10.05 6.71 9.48
CA LEU A 11 8.95 7.54 9.96
C LEU A 11 8.31 6.86 11.15
N ASP A 12 8.70 7.32 12.34
CA ASP A 12 8.04 6.97 13.60
C ASP A 12 7.09 8.11 14.03
N GLY A 13 6.12 7.79 14.90
CA GLY A 13 5.17 8.74 15.47
C GLY A 13 3.83 8.84 14.73
N ASP A 14 2.96 9.71 15.26
CA ASP A 14 1.62 9.94 14.73
C ASP A 14 1.62 11.13 13.76
N ASN A 15 1.59 10.81 12.46
CA ASN A 15 1.42 11.76 11.38
C ASN A 15 0.01 11.70 10.79
N SER A 16 -1.00 11.24 11.53
CA SER A 16 -2.39 11.06 11.05
C SER A 16 -3.01 12.31 10.41
N ARG A 17 -2.49 13.50 10.71
CA ARG A 17 -2.96 14.78 10.15
C ARG A 17 -2.16 15.25 8.94
N PHE A 18 -1.10 14.54 8.57
CA PHE A 18 -0.30 14.89 7.41
C PHE A 18 -1.05 14.53 6.14
N VAL A 19 -1.30 15.55 5.32
CA VAL A 19 -1.89 15.44 3.98
C VAL A 19 -0.85 15.97 3.00
N GLY A 20 -0.51 15.18 1.99
CA GLY A 20 0.51 15.58 1.02
C GLY A 20 1.10 14.40 0.29
N GLN A 21 2.42 14.44 0.09
CA GLN A 21 3.15 13.44 -0.67
C GLN A 21 4.46 13.06 0.04
N PHE A 22 4.72 11.76 0.08
CA PHE A 22 6.04 11.20 0.34
C PHE A 22 6.67 10.79 -0.97
N ASN A 23 7.85 11.31 -1.25
CA ASN A 23 8.67 10.94 -2.40
C ASN A 23 9.86 10.12 -1.90
N ILE A 24 9.96 8.89 -2.41
CA ILE A 24 11.09 7.98 -2.18
C ILE A 24 11.83 7.88 -3.51
N ASP A 25 12.95 8.60 -3.62
CA ASP A 25 13.75 8.61 -4.83
C ASP A 25 14.55 7.31 -4.99
N THR A 26 15.04 7.06 -6.20
CA THR A 26 15.91 5.91 -6.47
C THR A 26 17.15 5.93 -5.58
N GLY A 27 17.39 4.81 -4.90
CA GLY A 27 18.48 4.67 -3.93
C GLY A 27 18.12 5.15 -2.52
N SER A 28 16.93 5.70 -2.31
CA SER A 28 16.39 6.03 -0.98
C SER A 28 15.51 4.89 -0.46
N ALA A 29 15.39 4.83 0.87
CA ALA A 29 14.50 3.93 1.57
C ALA A 29 13.62 4.70 2.56
N LEU A 30 12.36 4.25 2.71
CA LEU A 30 11.43 4.71 3.73
C LEU A 30 10.90 3.52 4.51
N SER A 31 11.01 3.55 5.84
CA SER A 31 10.46 2.53 6.73
C SER A 31 9.31 3.10 7.55
N VAL A 32 8.22 2.33 7.63
CA VAL A 32 7.01 2.61 8.42
C VAL A 32 6.51 1.34 9.09
N ASN A 33 5.91 1.49 10.28
CA ASN A 33 5.40 0.36 11.05
C ASN A 33 3.90 0.46 11.39
N GLU A 34 3.31 1.64 11.28
CA GLU A 34 1.90 1.89 11.53
C GLU A 34 1.28 2.80 10.46
N GLN A 35 -0.01 2.63 10.18
CA GLN A 35 -0.73 3.44 9.19
C GLN A 35 -0.63 4.95 9.46
N LYS A 36 -0.67 5.35 10.73
CA LYS A 36 -0.58 6.75 11.14
C LYS A 36 0.77 7.39 10.81
N ASN A 37 1.84 6.63 10.53
CA ASN A 37 3.12 7.22 10.15
C ASN A 37 3.04 7.93 8.79
N LEU A 38 2.19 7.43 7.88
CA LEU A 38 1.93 8.04 6.57
C LEU A 38 0.79 9.06 6.61
N GLY A 39 -0.08 8.98 7.62
CA GLY A 39 -1.27 9.81 7.70
C GLY A 39 -2.16 9.64 6.49
N ASP A 40 -2.55 10.77 5.90
CA ASP A 40 -3.39 10.82 4.70
C ASP A 40 -2.61 11.15 3.41
N ALA A 41 -1.29 10.92 3.42
CA ALA A 41 -0.45 11.25 2.28
C ALA A 41 -0.45 10.17 1.19
N SER A 42 -0.29 10.62 -0.05
CA SER A 42 0.09 9.76 -1.17
C SER A 42 1.57 9.40 -1.11
N VAL A 43 1.94 8.24 -1.66
CA VAL A 43 3.33 7.78 -1.75
C VAL A 43 3.73 7.61 -3.21
N ILE A 44 4.81 8.28 -3.61
CA ILE A 44 5.53 7.99 -4.86
C ILE A 44 6.78 7.22 -4.48
N ASN A 45 6.80 5.93 -4.80
CA ASN A 45 7.90 5.02 -4.53
C ASN A 45 8.71 4.73 -5.80
N ASN A 46 9.89 5.34 -5.93
CA ASN A 46 10.89 5.02 -6.95
C ASN A 46 12.18 4.42 -6.34
N GLY A 47 12.17 4.16 -5.03
CA GLY A 47 13.26 3.57 -4.25
C GLY A 47 12.79 2.29 -3.55
N LEU A 48 12.89 2.25 -2.22
CA LEU A 48 12.41 1.15 -1.40
C LEU A 48 11.44 1.64 -0.32
N LEU A 49 10.25 1.04 -0.25
CA LEU A 49 9.31 1.24 0.85
C LEU A 49 9.24 -0.04 1.71
N THR A 50 9.64 0.06 2.97
CA THR A 50 9.50 -1.03 3.94
C THR A 50 8.27 -0.78 4.82
N ILE A 51 7.33 -1.73 4.81
CA ILE A 51 6.15 -1.72 5.67
C ILE A 51 6.29 -2.87 6.66
N SER A 52 6.58 -2.54 7.92
CA SER A 52 6.78 -3.52 9.00
C SER A 52 5.65 -3.45 10.02
N THR A 53 4.55 -4.15 9.74
CA THR A 53 3.35 -4.12 10.60
C THR A 53 3.01 -5.49 11.18
N GLU A 54 2.72 -5.51 12.48
CA GLU A 54 2.18 -6.67 13.20
C GLU A 54 0.65 -6.72 13.17
N ARG A 55 -0.02 -5.67 12.69
CA ARG A 55 -1.48 -5.59 12.57
C ARG A 55 -1.90 -5.51 11.12
N SER A 56 -3.16 -5.86 10.86
CA SER A 56 -3.77 -5.64 9.55
C SER A 56 -3.81 -4.16 9.23
N TRP A 57 -3.31 -3.81 8.06
CA TRP A 57 -3.26 -2.44 7.55
C TRP A 57 -3.85 -2.43 6.14
N ALA A 58 -4.97 -1.74 5.97
CA ALA A 58 -5.48 -1.40 4.65
C ALA A 58 -4.85 -0.10 4.16
N MET A 59 -4.13 -0.18 3.05
CA MET A 59 -3.67 1.01 2.35
C MET A 59 -4.90 1.72 1.77
N THR A 60 -5.19 2.91 2.30
CA THR A 60 -6.36 3.73 1.93
C THR A 60 -5.99 4.89 1.01
N HIS A 61 -4.72 4.97 0.63
CA HIS A 61 -4.12 6.09 -0.09
C HIS A 61 -3.28 5.55 -1.23
N SER A 62 -3.03 6.39 -2.24
CA SER A 62 -2.33 5.92 -3.43
C SER A 62 -0.86 5.65 -3.15
N ILE A 63 -0.41 4.47 -3.60
CA ILE A 63 1.00 4.18 -3.85
C ILE A 63 1.18 4.13 -5.36
N SER A 64 2.24 4.78 -5.84
CA SER A 64 2.61 4.81 -7.26
C SER A 64 4.11 4.69 -7.42
N GLY A 65 4.57 4.49 -8.66
CA GLY A 65 5.99 4.41 -8.99
C GLY A 65 6.46 2.97 -9.23
N SER A 66 7.77 2.82 -9.42
CA SER A 66 8.41 1.56 -9.85
C SER A 66 9.41 0.98 -8.85
N GLY A 67 9.62 1.65 -7.72
CA GLY A 67 10.46 1.16 -6.63
C GLY A 67 9.83 -0.03 -5.91
N ASP A 68 10.63 -0.76 -5.14
CA ASP A 68 10.20 -2.00 -4.49
C ASP A 68 9.49 -1.75 -3.16
N VAL A 69 8.67 -2.70 -2.74
CA VAL A 69 8.03 -2.74 -1.42
C VAL A 69 8.50 -4.00 -0.69
N THR A 70 9.00 -3.85 0.53
CA THR A 70 9.25 -4.99 1.43
C THR A 70 8.19 -5.02 2.53
N LYS A 71 7.45 -6.12 2.63
CA LYS A 71 6.47 -6.38 3.68
C LYS A 71 7.08 -7.27 4.77
N LEU A 72 7.19 -6.70 5.97
CA LEU A 72 7.65 -7.35 7.19
C LEU A 72 6.53 -7.41 8.24
N GLY A 73 6.75 -8.20 9.30
CA GLY A 73 5.81 -8.36 10.41
C GLY A 73 4.63 -9.28 10.08
N THR A 74 3.92 -9.76 11.10
CA THR A 74 2.90 -10.81 10.98
C THR A 74 1.56 -10.33 10.41
N GLY A 75 1.34 -9.01 10.33
CA GLY A 75 0.10 -8.41 9.88
C GLY A 75 -0.20 -8.62 8.39
N ILE A 76 -1.45 -8.36 8.02
CA ILE A 76 -1.91 -8.38 6.61
C ILE A 76 -1.81 -6.95 6.05
N LEU A 77 -1.05 -6.76 4.99
CA LEU A 77 -1.10 -5.53 4.21
C LEU A 77 -2.16 -5.70 3.11
N THR A 78 -3.17 -4.85 3.09
CA THR A 78 -4.19 -4.84 2.03
C THR A 78 -3.92 -3.69 1.07
N LEU A 79 -3.65 -4.01 -0.19
CA LEU A 79 -3.61 -3.04 -1.28
C LEU A 79 -4.94 -3.05 -2.02
N ASN A 80 -5.41 -1.86 -2.41
CA ASN A 80 -6.66 -1.65 -3.12
C ASN A 80 -6.40 -1.00 -4.50
N ASN A 81 -7.45 -0.60 -5.21
CA ASN A 81 -7.32 0.06 -6.51
C ASN A 81 -6.60 1.43 -6.46
N ASP A 82 -6.49 2.07 -5.29
CA ASP A 82 -5.74 3.33 -5.16
C ASP A 82 -4.24 3.11 -5.40
N SER A 83 -3.76 1.88 -5.22
CA SER A 83 -2.39 1.45 -5.53
C SER A 83 -2.22 0.92 -6.97
N ALA A 84 -3.20 1.12 -7.87
CA ALA A 84 -3.12 0.59 -9.24
C ALA A 84 -1.98 1.17 -10.09
N ALA A 85 -1.42 2.32 -9.71
CA ALA A 85 -0.28 2.95 -10.38
C ALA A 85 1.08 2.44 -9.89
N TYR A 86 1.10 1.56 -8.89
CA TYR A 86 2.30 0.90 -8.42
C TYR A 86 2.71 -0.23 -9.36
N GLN A 87 3.97 -0.19 -9.81
CA GLN A 87 4.52 -1.16 -10.78
C GLN A 87 5.79 -1.86 -10.29
N GLY A 88 6.21 -1.61 -9.04
CA GLY A 88 7.36 -2.25 -8.44
C GLY A 88 7.09 -3.67 -7.96
N THR A 89 8.14 -4.34 -7.48
CA THR A 89 8.00 -5.68 -6.91
C THR A 89 7.63 -5.61 -5.43
N THR A 90 6.86 -6.59 -4.94
CA THR A 90 6.52 -6.67 -3.52
C THR A 90 7.11 -7.95 -2.93
N ASP A 91 8.16 -7.79 -2.13
CA ASP A 91 8.77 -8.89 -1.40
C ASP A 91 8.07 -9.07 -0.05
N ILE A 92 7.44 -10.23 0.13
CA ILE A 92 6.76 -10.59 1.38
C ILE A 92 7.69 -11.46 2.20
N VAL A 93 8.44 -10.81 3.09
CA VAL A 93 9.34 -11.49 4.03
C VAL A 93 8.58 -11.97 5.27
N GLY A 94 7.49 -11.27 5.65
CA GLY A 94 6.63 -11.64 6.77
C GLY A 94 5.17 -11.27 6.58
N GLY A 95 4.28 -12.11 7.12
CA GLY A 95 2.83 -11.88 7.11
C GLY A 95 2.20 -12.22 5.75
N LYS A 96 1.24 -11.41 5.31
CA LYS A 96 0.50 -11.61 4.05
C LYS A 96 0.25 -10.29 3.33
N LEU A 97 0.15 -10.38 2.01
CA LEU A 97 -0.40 -9.32 1.16
C LEU A 97 -1.78 -9.75 0.67
N LEU A 98 -2.76 -8.86 0.76
CA LEU A 98 -4.08 -9.04 0.18
C LEU A 98 -4.29 -7.95 -0.87
N SER A 99 -4.52 -8.34 -2.13
CA SER A 99 -4.94 -7.41 -3.17
C SER A 99 -6.46 -7.47 -3.30
N VAL A 100 -7.15 -6.38 -3.01
CA VAL A 100 -8.61 -6.30 -3.17
C VAL A 100 -8.91 -5.46 -4.41
N PRO A 101 -9.32 -6.07 -5.54
CA PRO A 101 -9.84 -5.30 -6.65
C PRO A 101 -11.15 -4.65 -6.20
N THR A 102 -11.29 -3.33 -6.35
CA THR A 102 -12.62 -2.73 -6.19
C THR A 102 -13.45 -3.18 -7.39
N LEU A 103 -14.42 -4.08 -7.15
CA LEU A 103 -15.38 -4.44 -8.18
C LEU A 103 -16.20 -3.18 -8.51
N PRO A 104 -16.33 -2.78 -9.78
CA PRO A 104 -17.33 -1.78 -10.14
C PRO A 104 -18.69 -2.31 -9.68
N LEU A 105 -19.40 -1.54 -8.85
CA LEU A 105 -20.73 -1.89 -8.31
C LEU A 105 -21.77 -2.26 -9.39
N ILE A 106 -21.45 -2.04 -10.66
CA ILE A 106 -22.33 -2.23 -11.82
C ILE A 106 -22.41 -3.72 -12.26
N TRP A 107 -21.49 -4.60 -11.86
CA TRP A 107 -21.46 -6.00 -12.34
C TRP A 107 -22.08 -7.04 -11.39
N GLN A 108 -22.48 -6.68 -10.16
CA GLN A 108 -22.95 -7.68 -9.18
C GLN A 108 -24.45 -8.02 -9.28
N VAL A 109 -25.23 -7.41 -10.18
CA VAL A 109 -26.71 -7.56 -10.14
C VAL A 109 -27.28 -8.64 -11.07
N ASN A 110 -26.58 -9.16 -12.09
CA ASN A 110 -27.22 -10.01 -13.11
C ASN A 110 -26.66 -11.43 -13.25
N THR A 111 -26.61 -12.21 -12.16
CA THR A 111 -26.51 -13.68 -12.31
C THR A 111 -27.58 -14.39 -11.47
N LEU A 112 -28.85 -14.09 -11.74
CA LEU A 112 -29.96 -14.98 -11.41
C LEU A 112 -30.15 -15.92 -12.61
N ILE A 113 -29.45 -17.06 -12.63
CA ILE A 113 -29.81 -18.15 -13.53
C ILE A 113 -30.98 -18.88 -12.89
N SER A 114 -32.18 -18.67 -13.43
CA SER A 114 -33.38 -19.45 -13.11
C SER A 114 -33.13 -20.92 -13.47
N ILE A 115 -33.12 -21.80 -12.48
CA ILE A 115 -33.29 -23.24 -12.73
C ILE A 115 -34.79 -23.49 -12.74
N THR A 116 -35.37 -23.68 -13.92
CA THR A 116 -36.68 -24.35 -14.05
C THR A 116 -36.41 -25.84 -13.97
N ALA A 117 -36.82 -26.48 -12.88
CA ALA A 117 -36.88 -27.94 -12.83
C ALA A 117 -37.96 -28.41 -13.82
N VAL A 118 -37.61 -29.34 -14.71
CA VAL A 118 -38.56 -30.17 -15.47
C VAL A 118 -38.68 -31.50 -14.77
#